data_AF-A0A2S6QYS9-F1
#
_entry.id   AF-A0A2S6QYS9-F1
#
_cell.length_a   1.000
_cell.length_b   1.000
_cell.length_c   1.000
_cell.angle_alpha   90.00
_cell.angle_beta   90.00
_cell.angle_gamma   90.00
#
_symmetry.space_group_name_H-M   'P 1'
#
loop_
_entity.id
_entity.type
_entity.pdbx_description
1 polymer ?
#
loop_
_entity_poly.entity_id
_entity_poly.type
_entity_poly.pdbx_seq_one_letter_code
_entity_poly.pdbx_strand_id
1 'polypeptide(L)'
;MPSGVKLPSVHQVLELAAHFGMEMTAEEAETYRALMQGPANAYRRVEEFSQSRMPEHRYPRTAGYRPAAAENPYNGWYFKTDIAGADKGLLKGYPVAVKDAIC
;
A
#
# COMPACT_ATOMS: atom_id res chain seq x y z
N MET A 1 5.28 -15.86 -0.66
CA MET A 1 3.90 -16.38 -0.56
C MET A 1 3.03 -15.24 -0.07
N PRO A 2 1.91 -14.90 -0.73
CA PRO A 2 0.98 -13.91 -0.19
C PRO A 2 0.57 -14.38 1.21
N SER A 3 0.79 -13.57 2.24
CA SER A 3 0.44 -13.97 3.61
C SER A 3 -1.06 -13.93 3.86
N GLY A 4 -1.82 -13.30 2.95
CA GLY A 4 -3.26 -13.15 3.04
C GLY A 4 -3.71 -12.35 4.25
N VAL A 5 -5.03 -12.22 4.35
CA VAL A 5 -5.70 -11.78 5.58
C VAL A 5 -5.44 -12.80 6.68
N LYS A 6 -4.80 -12.35 7.76
CA LYS A 6 -4.70 -13.10 9.02
C LYS A 6 -6.04 -13.01 9.75
N LEU A 7 -6.55 -14.14 10.22
CA LEU A 7 -7.74 -14.12 11.07
C LEU A 7 -7.45 -13.36 12.37
N PRO A 8 -8.41 -12.57 12.86
CA PRO A 8 -8.29 -11.98 14.19
C PRO A 8 -8.18 -13.08 15.25
N SER A 9 -7.58 -12.73 16.39
CA SER A 9 -7.69 -13.55 17.59
C SER A 9 -9.13 -13.47 18.13
N VAL A 10 -9.53 -14.42 18.97
CA VAL A 10 -10.83 -14.37 19.68
C VAL A 10 -10.97 -13.06 20.46
N HIS A 11 -9.89 -12.61 21.10
CA HIS A 11 -9.85 -11.34 21.81
C HIS A 11 -10.19 -10.16 20.90
N GLN A 12 -9.61 -10.10 19.71
CA GLN A 12 -9.92 -9.04 18.73
C GLN A 12 -11.37 -9.12 18.23
N VAL A 13 -11.96 -10.32 18.12
CA VAL A 13 -13.38 -10.47 17.79
C VAL A 13 -14.27 -9.92 18.91
N LEU A 14 -13.92 -10.18 20.17
CA LEU A 14 -14.63 -9.62 21.34
C LEU A 14 -14.50 -8.09 21.42
N GLU A 15 -13.30 -7.54 21.15
CA GLU A 15 -13.09 -6.09 21.09
C GLU A 15 -13.93 -5.45 19.99
N LEU A 16 -14.02 -6.07 18.81
CA LEU A 16 -14.90 -5.61 17.73
C LEU A 16 -16.37 -5.70 18.13
N ALA A 17 -16.81 -6.78 18.77
CA ALA A 17 -18.18 -6.92 19.26
C ALA A 17 -18.54 -5.77 20.22
N ALA A 18 -17.68 -5.50 21.21
CA ALA A 18 -17.85 -4.39 22.14
C ALA A 18 -17.85 -3.02 21.43
N HIS A 19 -16.97 -2.82 20.45
CA HIS A 19 -16.92 -1.58 19.66
C HIS A 19 -18.22 -1.32 18.89
N PHE A 20 -18.89 -2.36 18.41
CA PHE A 20 -20.17 -2.28 17.73
C PHE A 20 -21.39 -2.37 18.68
N GLY A 21 -21.17 -2.41 20.00
CA GLY A 21 -22.25 -2.49 20.99
C GLY A 21 -22.95 -3.85 21.06
N MET A 22 -22.27 -4.92 20.65
CA MET A 22 -22.76 -6.29 20.74
C MET A 22 -22.19 -6.98 21.99
N GLU A 23 -23.07 -7.54 22.82
CA GLU A 23 -22.66 -8.51 23.82
C GLU A 23 -22.33 -9.84 23.12
N MET A 24 -21.15 -10.39 23.40
CA MET A 24 -20.67 -11.61 22.75
C MET A 24 -19.82 -12.42 23.72
N THR A 25 -20.06 -13.72 23.81
CA THR A 25 -19.24 -14.62 24.62
C THR A 25 -17.97 -15.04 23.87
N ALA A 26 -16.98 -15.59 24.58
CA ALA A 26 -15.78 -16.14 23.96
C ALA A 26 -16.09 -17.30 22.98
N GLU A 27 -17.12 -18.10 23.26
CA GLU A 27 -17.53 -19.22 22.42
C GLU A 27 -18.20 -18.73 21.12
N GLU A 28 -19.04 -17.71 21.22
CA GLU A 28 -19.60 -17.03 20.05
C GLU A 28 -18.49 -16.38 19.23
N ALA A 29 -17.54 -15.71 19.87
CA ALA A 29 -16.40 -15.12 19.19
C ALA A 29 -15.53 -16.15 18.45
N GLU A 30 -15.30 -17.35 19.01
CA GLU A 30 -14.62 -18.44 18.29
C GLU A 30 -15.45 -18.92 17.10
N THR A 31 -16.77 -19.02 17.25
CA THR A 31 -17.68 -19.40 16.15
C THR A 31 -17.62 -18.38 15.01
N TYR A 32 -17.73 -17.09 15.33
CA TYR A 32 -17.61 -16.02 14.35
C TYR A 32 -16.24 -16.00 13.69
N ARG A 33 -15.17 -16.20 14.46
CA ARG A 33 -13.80 -16.32 13.94
C ARG A 33 -13.67 -17.47 12.95
N ALA A 34 -14.28 -18.62 13.22
CA ALA A 34 -14.29 -19.75 12.29
C ALA A 34 -15.04 -19.41 10.99
N LEU A 35 -16.16 -18.69 11.07
CA LEU A 35 -16.92 -18.23 9.89
C LEU A 35 -16.12 -17.25 9.02
N MET A 36 -15.24 -16.43 9.63
CA MET A 36 -14.35 -15.50 8.91
C MET A 36 -13.34 -16.22 8.00
N GLN A 37 -13.11 -17.52 8.18
CA GLN A 37 -12.20 -18.31 7.34
C GLN A 37 -12.61 -18.30 5.86
N GLY A 38 -13.91 -18.34 5.57
CA GLY A 38 -14.44 -18.30 4.21
C GLY A 38 -14.08 -17.00 3.47
N PRO A 39 -14.50 -15.83 3.99
CA PRO A 39 -14.07 -14.53 3.46
C PRO A 39 -12.54 -14.39 3.38
N ALA A 40 -11.79 -14.82 4.40
CA ALA A 40 -10.33 -14.75 4.37
C ALA A 40 -9.71 -15.57 3.22
N ASN A 41 -10.30 -16.73 2.88
CA ASN A 41 -9.90 -17.51 1.70
C ASN A 41 -10.19 -16.74 0.41
N ALA A 42 -11.32 -16.06 0.31
CA ALA A 42 -11.68 -15.26 -0.87
C ALA A 42 -10.70 -14.10 -1.09
N TYR A 43 -10.32 -13.36 -0.04
CA TYR A 43 -9.30 -12.30 -0.13
C TYR A 43 -7.93 -12.85 -0.55
N ARG A 44 -7.52 -14.02 -0.01
CA ARG A 44 -6.29 -14.70 -0.45
C ARG A 44 -6.32 -15.04 -1.94
N ARG A 45 -7.46 -15.52 -2.44
CA ARG A 45 -7.63 -15.78 -3.87
C ARG A 45 -7.51 -14.52 -4.72
N VAL A 46 -7.98 -13.38 -4.22
CA VAL A 46 -7.80 -12.08 -4.90
C VAL A 46 -6.32 -11.69 -4.98
N GLU A 47 -5.56 -11.87 -3.90
CA GLU A 47 -4.13 -11.56 -3.88
C GLU A 47 -3.32 -12.37 -4.90
N GLU A 48 -3.74 -13.59 -5.21
CA GLU A 48 -3.09 -14.42 -6.25
C GLU A 48 -3.21 -13.81 -7.66
N PHE A 49 -4.17 -12.91 -7.90
CA PHE A 49 -4.30 -12.21 -9.19
C PHE A 49 -3.33 -11.03 -9.35
N SER A 50 -2.65 -10.60 -8.27
CA SER A 50 -2.04 -9.27 -8.20
C SER A 50 -0.72 -9.08 -8.96
N GLN A 51 -0.06 -10.14 -9.43
CA GLN A 51 1.28 -10.00 -10.03
C GLN A 51 1.29 -9.96 -11.55
N SER A 52 0.30 -10.52 -12.24
CA SER A 52 0.36 -10.69 -13.71
C SER A 52 -0.38 -9.61 -14.52
N ARG A 53 -1.01 -8.61 -13.87
CA ARG A 53 -1.91 -7.66 -14.53
C ARG A 53 -1.57 -6.17 -14.34
N MET A 54 -0.54 -5.85 -13.57
CA MET A 54 -0.13 -4.44 -13.45
C MET A 54 0.48 -4.00 -14.78
N PRO A 55 0.00 -2.91 -15.40
CA PRO A 55 0.63 -2.40 -16.60
C PRO A 55 2.08 -2.04 -16.27
N GLU A 56 3.01 -2.42 -17.14
CA GLU A 56 4.39 -2.04 -16.99
C GLU A 56 4.50 -0.51 -16.90
N HIS A 57 5.37 -0.03 -16.02
CA HIS A 57 5.65 1.39 -15.91
C HIS A 57 6.20 1.88 -17.25
N ARG A 58 5.40 2.66 -17.99
CA ARG A 58 5.78 3.19 -19.31
C ARG A 58 7.12 3.94 -19.29
N TYR A 59 7.40 4.61 -18.19
CA TYR A 59 8.66 5.29 -17.92
C TYR A 59 9.19 4.80 -16.57
N PRO A 60 10.11 3.81 -16.55
CA PRO A 60 10.65 3.29 -15.31
C PRO A 60 11.47 4.37 -14.60
N ARG A 61 11.36 4.40 -13.27
CA ARG A 61 12.11 5.36 -12.44
C ARG A 61 13.48 4.78 -12.10
N THR A 62 14.50 5.63 -12.09
CA THR A 62 15.75 5.31 -11.40
C THR A 62 15.56 5.47 -9.89
N ALA A 63 16.39 4.80 -9.09
CA ALA A 63 16.34 4.91 -7.62
C ALA A 63 16.56 6.35 -7.11
N GLY A 64 17.11 7.23 -7.96
CA GLY A 64 17.47 8.59 -7.59
C GLY A 64 18.52 8.63 -6.48
N TYR A 65 18.58 9.74 -5.77
CA TYR A 65 19.44 9.92 -4.62
C TYR A 65 18.87 10.96 -3.66
N ARG A 66 19.27 10.85 -2.39
CA ARG A 66 19.03 11.91 -1.41
C ARG A 66 20.09 12.99 -1.60
N PRO A 67 19.73 14.23 -1.94
CA PRO A 67 20.71 15.28 -2.20
C PRO A 67 21.50 15.63 -0.93
N ALA A 68 22.78 15.98 -1.13
CA ALA A 68 23.61 16.51 -0.06
C ALA A 68 23.12 17.91 0.36
N ALA A 69 23.55 18.37 1.55
CA ALA A 69 23.16 19.68 2.08
C ALA A 69 23.45 20.84 1.11
N ALA A 70 24.58 20.78 0.39
CA ALA A 70 24.95 21.79 -0.60
C ALA A 70 23.96 21.87 -1.78
N GLU A 71 23.33 20.76 -2.15
CA GLU A 71 22.31 20.70 -3.22
C GLU A 71 20.87 20.90 -2.70
N ASN A 72 20.69 20.94 -1.38
CA ASN A 72 19.40 21.08 -0.72
C ASN A 72 19.44 22.12 0.42
N PRO A 73 19.88 23.36 0.15
CA PRO A 73 20.12 24.36 1.19
C PRO A 73 18.85 24.75 1.95
N TYR A 74 17.68 24.60 1.33
CA TYR A 74 16.38 24.90 1.93
C TYR A 74 15.67 23.66 2.50
N ASN A 75 16.31 22.49 2.46
CA ASN A 75 15.72 21.22 2.85
C ASN A 75 14.35 20.92 2.19
N GLY A 76 14.16 21.40 0.95
CA GLY A 76 12.91 21.26 0.19
C GLY A 76 12.83 19.97 -0.63
N TRP A 77 13.95 19.28 -0.81
CA TRP A 77 14.02 18.00 -1.52
C TRP A 77 14.03 16.82 -0.54
N TYR A 78 13.14 15.86 -0.77
CA TYR A 78 13.24 14.54 -0.15
C TYR A 78 14.23 13.64 -0.93
N PHE A 79 13.98 13.45 -2.22
CA PHE A 79 14.83 12.75 -3.16
C PHE A 79 14.86 13.51 -4.49
N LYS A 80 15.98 13.42 -5.21
CA LYS A 80 16.10 13.84 -6.61
C LYS A 80 16.25 12.59 -7.46
N THR A 81 15.62 12.59 -8.62
CA THR A 81 15.69 11.48 -9.58
C THR A 81 15.68 12.04 -11.00
N ASP A 82 16.14 11.23 -11.93
CA ASP A 82 15.99 11.48 -13.36
C ASP A 82 15.07 10.38 -13.94
N ILE A 83 13.90 10.82 -14.39
CA ILE A 83 12.87 9.96 -14.97
C ILE A 83 12.63 10.50 -16.38
N ALA A 84 13.21 9.83 -17.38
CA ALA A 84 13.03 10.19 -18.77
C ALA A 84 11.59 9.90 -19.21
N GLY A 85 10.80 10.97 -19.34
CA GLY A 85 9.44 10.92 -19.86
C GLY A 85 9.37 10.98 -21.39
N ALA A 86 8.27 11.50 -21.92
CA ALA A 86 8.07 11.66 -23.36
C ALA A 86 9.14 12.55 -24.02
N ASP A 87 9.49 12.23 -25.27
CA ASP A 87 10.52 12.92 -26.04
C ASP A 87 10.05 14.28 -26.60
N LYS A 88 8.73 14.53 -26.63
CA LYS A 88 8.08 15.75 -27.13
C LYS A 88 6.90 16.16 -26.25
N GLY A 89 6.54 17.45 -26.30
CA GLY A 89 5.41 18.03 -25.58
C GLY A 89 5.74 19.39 -24.95
N LEU A 90 4.74 20.04 -24.36
CA LEU A 90 4.88 21.39 -23.79
C LEU A 90 5.92 21.48 -22.67
N LEU A 91 6.15 20.39 -21.93
CA LEU A 91 7.10 20.33 -20.82
C LEU A 91 8.47 19.78 -21.21
N LYS A 92 8.75 19.57 -22.50
CA LYS A 92 10.04 19.04 -22.95
C LYS A 92 11.17 19.96 -22.48
N GLY A 93 12.11 19.40 -21.71
CA GLY A 93 13.27 20.11 -21.19
C GLY A 93 13.04 20.83 -19.86
N TYR A 94 11.82 20.84 -19.32
CA TYR A 94 11.53 21.43 -18.02
C TYR A 94 11.69 20.40 -16.90
N PRO A 95 12.52 20.69 -15.87
CA PRO A 95 12.49 19.91 -14.64
C PRO A 95 11.20 20.20 -13.87
N VAL A 96 10.62 19.15 -13.30
CA VAL A 96 9.42 19.26 -12.46
C VAL A 96 9.68 18.62 -11.10
N ALA A 97 9.17 19.26 -10.05
CA ALA A 97 9.10 18.68 -8.72
C ALA A 97 7.73 18.03 -8.53
N VAL A 98 7.71 16.81 -8.00
CA VAL A 98 6.48 16.13 -7.60
C VAL A 98 6.44 16.14 -6.08
N LYS A 99 5.29 16.56 -5.52
CA LYS A 99 5.08 16.54 -4.07
C LYS A 99 5.18 15.10 -3.56
N ASP A 100 5.83 14.93 -2.43
CA ASP A 100 6.10 13.63 -1.78
C ASP A 100 4.85 12.79 -1.48
N ALA A 101 3.68 13.42 -1.37
CA ALA A 101 2.40 12.73 -1.23
C ALA A 101 1.86 12.09 -2.53
N ILE A 102 2.57 12.20 -3.65
CA ILE A 102 2.13 11.72 -4.98
C ILE A 102 3.04 10.58 -5.46
N CYS A 103 2.44 9.43 -5.82
CA CYS A 103 3.11 8.19 -6.22
C CYS A 103 3.13 7.96 -7.74
#